data_AF-A0AAE7D9A7-F1
#
_entry.id   AF-A0AAE7D9A7-F1
#
_cell.length_a   1.000
_cell.length_b   1.000
_cell.length_c   1.000
_cell.angle_alpha   90.00
_cell.angle_beta   90.00
_cell.angle_gamma   90.00
#
_symmetry.space_group_name_H-M   'P 1'
#
loop_
_entity.id
_entity.type
_entity.pdbx_description
1 polymer ?
#
loop_
_entity_poly.entity_id
_entity_poly.type
_entity_poly.pdbx_seq_one_letter_code
_entity_poly.pdbx_strand_id
1 'polypeptide(L)'
;MEHTHTAEGHAHHDSSTKKIWKTFWILLAVTMVEVGLAFLHLETGFPSRVLLNGVFIILTVVKAFYIVSEFMHLGSEIKNLIYTVLLPLLLFIWFIIAFLYEGNSWKNMNRDLKPGTPIEAVKAPAEGQHGGHH
;
A
#
# COMPACT_ATOMS: atom_id res chain seq x y z
N MET A 1 -26.92 7.42 60.20
CA MET A 1 -25.52 7.90 60.26
C MET A 1 -24.77 7.22 59.13
N GLU A 2 -23.92 8.00 58.46
CA GLU A 2 -22.83 7.58 57.55
C GLU A 2 -23.18 7.15 56.10
N HIS A 3 -23.18 8.19 55.26
CA HIS A 3 -22.48 8.34 53.98
C HIS A 3 -21.63 7.17 53.47
N THR A 4 -21.87 6.78 52.21
CA THR A 4 -20.79 6.43 51.28
C THR A 4 -21.04 7.18 49.97
N HIS A 5 -20.38 8.33 49.85
CA HIS A 5 -20.01 8.86 48.56
C HIS A 5 -18.96 7.92 47.97
N THR A 6 -19.10 7.50 46.72
CA THR A 6 -18.22 8.01 45.65
C THR A 6 -18.65 7.49 44.30
N ALA A 7 -18.84 8.44 43.39
CA ALA A 7 -19.01 8.24 41.98
C ALA A 7 -17.73 7.64 41.37
N GLU A 8 -17.71 6.33 41.14
CA GLU A 8 -16.70 5.68 40.28
C GLU A 8 -17.21 5.55 38.85
N GLY A 9 -17.56 6.69 38.24
CA GLY A 9 -18.19 6.73 36.91
C GLY A 9 -17.38 7.39 35.79
N HIS A 10 -16.29 8.12 36.08
CA HIS A 10 -15.70 9.01 35.07
C HIS A 10 -14.17 9.17 35.23
N ALA A 11 -13.38 8.28 34.63
CA ALA A 11 -11.94 8.53 34.47
C ALA A 11 -11.22 7.80 33.32
N HIS A 12 -11.89 6.96 32.51
CA HIS A 12 -11.18 6.12 31.54
C HIS A 12 -11.30 6.52 30.06
N HIS A 13 -12.08 7.55 29.71
CA HIS A 13 -12.32 7.89 28.30
C HIS A 13 -11.53 9.10 27.74
N ASP A 14 -10.80 9.84 28.59
CA ASP A 14 -10.11 11.06 28.15
C ASP A 14 -8.68 10.84 27.62
N SER A 15 -8.03 9.73 27.98
CA SER A 15 -6.62 9.52 27.66
C SER A 15 -6.39 9.18 26.18
N SER A 16 -7.28 8.39 25.57
CA SER A 16 -7.18 7.98 24.16
C SER A 16 -7.50 9.13 23.20
N THR A 17 -8.56 9.89 23.46
CA THR A 17 -8.97 11.03 22.62
C THR A 17 -7.89 12.12 22.57
N LYS A 18 -7.23 12.39 23.70
CA LYS A 18 -6.12 13.36 23.77
C LYS A 18 -4.92 12.94 22.93
N LYS A 19 -4.58 11.65 22.89
CA LYS A 19 -3.46 11.16 22.07
C LYS A 19 -3.77 11.26 20.58
N ILE A 20 -4.99 10.90 20.18
CA ILE A 20 -5.45 11.04 18.78
C ILE A 20 -5.37 12.50 18.32
N TRP A 21 -5.86 13.44 19.13
CA TRP A 21 -5.76 14.86 18.82
C TRP A 21 -4.33 15.37 18.73
N LYS A 22 -3.44 14.90 19.62
CA LYS A 22 -2.02 15.23 19.57
C LYS A 22 -1.37 14.73 18.27
N THR A 23 -1.63 13.48 17.90
CA THR A 23 -1.09 12.87 16.68
C THR A 23 -1.67 13.52 15.43
N PHE A 24 -2.96 13.86 15.43
CA PHE A 24 -3.59 14.64 14.36
C PHE A 24 -2.86 15.97 14.10
N TRP A 25 -2.57 16.75 15.16
CA TRP A 25 -1.84 18.01 15.01
C TRP A 25 -0.41 17.82 14.50
N ILE A 26 0.28 16.78 14.94
CA ILE A 26 1.63 16.43 14.44
C ILE A 26 1.57 16.11 12.95
N LEU A 27 0.64 15.25 12.55
CA LEU A 27 0.44 14.85 11.16
C LEU A 27 0.03 16.02 10.27
N LEU A 28 -0.82 16.91 10.78
CA LEU A 28 -1.21 18.13 10.08
C LEU A 28 -0.01 19.06 9.88
N ALA A 29 0.80 19.29 10.92
CA ALA A 29 2.00 20.09 10.81
C ALA A 29 2.99 19.52 9.79
N VAL A 30 3.25 18.20 9.84
CA VAL A 30 4.10 17.49 8.86
C VAL A 30 3.58 17.68 7.44
N THR A 31 2.26 17.58 7.24
CA THR A 31 1.62 17.77 5.92
C THR A 31 1.74 19.20 5.42
N MET A 32 1.56 20.18 6.31
CA MET A 32 1.74 21.61 5.97
C MET A 32 3.19 21.89 5.55
N VAL A 33 4.17 21.29 6.22
CA VAL A 33 5.58 21.40 5.85
C VAL A 33 5.86 20.76 4.49
N GLU A 34 5.32 19.57 4.21
CA GLU A 34 5.43 18.94 2.88
C GLU A 34 4.91 19.86 1.78
N VAL A 35 3.67 20.35 1.93
CA VAL A 35 3.04 21.23 0.93
C VAL A 35 3.83 22.54 0.79
N GLY A 36 4.29 23.13 1.89
CA GLY A 36 5.13 24.33 1.88
C GLY A 36 6.45 24.11 1.14
N LEU A 37 7.14 22.99 1.36
CA LEU A 37 8.34 22.62 0.61
C LEU A 37 8.04 22.42 -0.89
N ALA A 38 6.89 21.85 -1.23
CA ALA A 38 6.45 21.69 -2.61
C ALA A 38 6.32 23.05 -3.30
N PHE A 39 5.60 23.98 -2.66
CA PHE A 39 5.41 25.33 -3.18
C PHE A 39 6.73 26.11 -3.30
N LEU A 40 7.61 26.01 -2.29
CA LEU A 40 8.90 26.68 -2.30
C LEU A 40 9.78 26.20 -3.46
N HIS A 41 9.77 24.89 -3.74
CA HIS A 41 10.45 24.34 -4.92
C HIS A 41 9.85 24.82 -6.24
N LEU A 42 8.53 24.94 -6.33
CA LEU A 42 7.86 25.43 -7.54
C LEU A 42 8.18 26.90 -7.83
N GLU A 43 8.31 27.73 -6.80
CA GLU A 43 8.51 29.17 -6.93
C GLU A 43 10.00 29.55 -7.07
N THR A 44 10.89 28.88 -6.34
CA THR A 44 12.33 29.23 -6.29
C THR A 44 13.24 28.27 -7.04
N GLY A 45 12.73 27.09 -7.45
CA GLY A 45 13.53 26.03 -8.08
C GLY A 45 14.50 25.33 -7.13
N PHE A 46 14.53 25.72 -5.86
CA PHE A 46 15.37 25.15 -4.79
C PHE A 46 14.45 24.58 -3.70
N PRO A 47 14.77 23.46 -3.02
CA PRO A 47 15.92 22.56 -3.20
C PRO A 47 15.82 21.69 -4.46
N SER A 48 16.86 20.90 -4.76
CA SER A 48 16.86 20.00 -5.93
C SER A 48 15.71 18.98 -5.84
N ARG A 49 15.15 18.59 -7.00
CA ARG A 49 14.06 17.59 -7.06
C ARG A 49 14.41 16.27 -6.37
N VAL A 50 15.67 15.86 -6.43
CA VAL A 50 16.13 14.61 -5.81
C VAL A 50 16.07 14.72 -4.28
N LEU A 51 16.54 15.85 -3.72
CA LEU A 51 16.46 16.08 -2.28
C LEU A 51 15.00 16.16 -1.83
N LEU A 52 14.17 16.91 -2.56
CA LEU A 52 12.75 17.05 -2.27
C LEU A 52 12.06 15.69 -2.25
N ASN A 53 12.23 14.89 -3.31
CA ASN A 53 11.64 13.54 -3.37
C ASN A 53 12.10 12.66 -2.20
N GLY A 54 13.38 12.72 -1.82
CA GLY A 54 13.88 12.00 -0.64
C GLY A 54 13.20 12.43 0.65
N VAL A 55 13.06 13.74 0.85
CA VAL A 55 12.37 14.33 2.01
C VAL A 55 10.89 13.91 2.06
N PHE A 56 10.18 13.96 0.93
CA PHE A 56 8.79 13.51 0.83
C PHE A 56 8.61 12.02 1.16
N ILE A 57 9.50 11.16 0.65
CA ILE A 57 9.46 9.73 0.97
C ILE A 57 9.63 9.52 2.48
N ILE A 58 10.62 10.18 3.09
CA ILE A 58 10.88 10.05 4.53
C ILE A 58 9.70 10.56 5.35
N LEU A 59 9.17 11.75 5.04
CA LEU A 59 8.01 12.33 5.73
C LEU A 59 6.76 11.46 5.58
N THR A 60 6.56 10.86 4.41
CA THR A 60 5.45 9.92 4.16
C THR A 60 5.57 8.66 5.01
N VAL A 61 6.76 8.07 5.13
CA VAL A 61 6.99 6.89 6.00
C VAL A 61 6.76 7.24 7.46
N VAL A 62 7.28 8.38 7.93
CA VAL A 62 7.06 8.86 9.30
C VAL A 62 5.57 9.06 9.57
N LYS A 63 4.86 9.75 8.68
CA LYS A 63 3.41 9.94 8.74
C LYS A 63 2.68 8.60 8.83
N ALA A 64 3.01 7.64 7.95
CA ALA A 64 2.39 6.31 7.97
C ALA A 64 2.61 5.58 9.30
N PHE A 65 3.83 5.66 9.87
CA PHE A 65 4.11 5.08 11.18
C PHE A 65 3.23 5.69 12.29
N TYR A 66 3.12 7.02 12.36
CA TYR A 66 2.24 7.69 13.33
C TYR A 66 0.76 7.36 13.14
N ILE A 67 0.31 7.23 11.89
CA ILE A 67 -1.07 6.86 11.59
C ILE A 67 -1.34 5.44 12.11
N VAL A 68 -0.47 4.49 11.78
CA VAL A 68 -0.62 3.09 12.17
C VAL A 68 -0.48 2.92 13.68
N SER A 69 0.46 3.61 14.33
CA SER A 69 0.64 3.46 15.77
C SER A 69 -0.53 4.02 16.58
N GLU A 70 -1.09 5.17 16.20
CA GLU A 70 -2.10 5.87 17.00
C GLU A 70 -3.54 5.57 16.57
N PHE A 71 -3.88 5.70 15.29
CA PHE A 71 -5.25 5.47 14.82
C PHE A 71 -5.63 4.00 14.78
N MET A 72 -4.63 3.12 14.74
CA MET A 72 -4.86 1.68 14.81
C MET A 72 -4.67 1.12 16.23
N HIS A 73 -4.47 1.95 17.25
CA HIS A 73 -4.50 1.54 18.66
C HIS A 73 -3.84 0.16 18.93
N LEU A 74 -2.64 -0.08 18.36
CA LEU A 74 -1.94 -1.37 18.38
C LEU A 74 -1.26 -1.66 19.73
N GLY A 75 -1.84 -1.19 20.84
CA GLY A 75 -1.27 -1.29 22.17
C GLY A 75 -1.54 -2.61 22.89
N SER A 76 -2.57 -3.38 22.50
CA SER A 76 -2.94 -4.60 23.25
C SER A 76 -3.58 -5.73 22.43
N GLU A 77 -4.15 -5.49 21.25
CA GLU A 77 -4.88 -6.51 20.46
C GLU A 77 -4.37 -6.64 19.01
N ILE A 78 -3.05 -6.59 18.88
CA ILE A 78 -2.25 -6.31 17.67
C ILE A 78 -2.55 -7.18 16.45
N LYS A 79 -3.06 -8.40 16.62
CA LYS A 79 -3.08 -9.39 15.52
C LYS A 79 -4.23 -9.15 14.54
N ASN A 80 -5.46 -8.98 15.02
CA ASN A 80 -6.62 -8.86 14.14
C ASN A 80 -6.58 -7.58 13.31
N LEU A 81 -6.13 -6.48 13.90
CA LEU A 81 -6.12 -5.21 13.21
C LEU A 81 -4.99 -5.12 12.17
N ILE A 82 -3.83 -5.71 12.44
CA ILE A 82 -2.78 -5.88 11.41
C ILE A 82 -3.34 -6.64 10.19
N TYR A 83 -4.13 -7.70 10.40
CA TYR A 83 -4.76 -8.42 9.29
C TYR A 83 -5.76 -7.55 8.51
N THR A 84 -6.52 -6.66 9.16
CA THR A 84 -7.46 -5.77 8.45
C THR A 84 -6.77 -4.76 7.52
N VAL A 85 -5.51 -4.41 7.78
CA VAL A 85 -4.70 -3.55 6.90
C VAL A 85 -3.94 -4.39 5.88
N LEU A 86 -3.29 -5.46 6.33
CA LEU A 86 -2.47 -6.31 5.47
C LEU A 86 -3.30 -7.01 4.40
N LEU A 87 -4.50 -7.49 4.73
CA LEU A 87 -5.34 -8.22 3.79
C LEU A 87 -5.71 -7.39 2.54
N PRO A 88 -6.29 -6.17 2.64
CA PRO A 88 -6.56 -5.36 1.46
C PRO A 88 -5.27 -4.93 0.73
N LEU A 89 -4.18 -4.69 1.45
CA LEU A 89 -2.91 -4.28 0.84
C LEU A 89 -2.26 -5.42 0.05
N LEU A 90 -2.31 -6.65 0.58
CA LEU A 90 -1.84 -7.86 -0.10
C LEU A 90 -2.71 -8.19 -1.31
N LEU A 91 -4.03 -8.10 -1.18
CA LEU A 91 -4.96 -8.26 -2.31
C LEU A 91 -4.66 -7.24 -3.41
N PHE A 92 -4.40 -5.99 -3.05
CA PHE A 92 -4.07 -4.95 -4.02
C PHE A 92 -2.79 -5.24 -4.80
N ILE A 93 -1.72 -5.67 -4.12
CA ILE A 93 -0.46 -6.09 -4.78
C ILE A 93 -0.70 -7.29 -5.70
N TRP A 94 -1.45 -8.28 -5.24
CA TRP A 94 -1.81 -9.45 -6.05
C TRP A 94 -2.60 -9.06 -7.30
N PHE A 95 -3.57 -8.15 -7.18
CA PHE A 95 -4.35 -7.61 -8.29
C PHE A 95 -3.46 -6.90 -9.33
N ILE A 96 -2.49 -6.09 -8.90
CA ILE A 96 -1.54 -5.43 -9.82
C ILE A 96 -0.78 -6.48 -10.62
N ILE A 97 -0.27 -7.53 -9.97
CA ILE A 97 0.46 -8.61 -10.64
C ILE A 97 -0.44 -9.33 -11.65
N ALA A 98 -1.67 -9.66 -11.26
CA ALA A 98 -2.64 -10.32 -12.14
C ALA A 98 -2.97 -9.47 -13.38
N PHE A 99 -3.21 -8.17 -13.21
CA PHE A 99 -3.47 -7.26 -14.34
C PHE A 99 -2.26 -7.04 -15.24
N LEU A 100 -1.05 -7.00 -14.68
CA LEU A 100 0.17 -6.94 -15.50
C LEU A 100 0.38 -8.22 -16.31
N TYR A 101 0.08 -9.39 -15.74
CA TYR A 101 0.14 -10.66 -16.44
C TYR A 101 -0.90 -10.74 -17.57
N GLU A 102 -2.15 -10.40 -17.28
CA GLU A 102 -3.23 -10.36 -18.28
C GLU A 102 -2.93 -9.34 -19.39
N GLY A 103 -2.44 -8.15 -19.03
CA GLY A 103 -2.04 -7.13 -20.00
C GLY A 103 -0.89 -7.60 -20.91
N ASN A 104 0.06 -8.37 -20.37
CA ASN A 104 1.13 -8.97 -21.17
C ASN A 104 0.60 -10.07 -22.11
N SER A 105 -0.33 -10.90 -21.66
CA SER A 105 -1.02 -11.90 -22.49
C SER A 105 -1.77 -11.24 -23.66
N TRP A 106 -2.57 -10.21 -23.37
CA TRP A 106 -3.28 -9.42 -24.37
C TRP A 106 -2.33 -8.81 -25.41
N LYS A 107 -1.22 -8.21 -24.95
CA LYS A 107 -0.21 -7.61 -25.84
C LYS A 107 0.38 -8.65 -26.80
N ASN A 108 0.63 -9.86 -26.33
CA ASN A 108 1.14 -10.96 -27.15
C ASN A 108 0.09 -11.41 -28.19
N MET A 109 -1.15 -11.66 -27.77
CA MET A 109 -2.23 -12.03 -28.69
C MET A 109 -2.48 -10.98 -29.76
N ASN A 110 -2.43 -9.70 -29.40
CA ASN A 110 -2.58 -8.60 -30.36
C ASN A 110 -1.40 -8.52 -31.36
N ARG A 111 -0.21 -9.01 -31.00
CA ARG A 111 0.91 -9.12 -31.95
C ARG A 111 0.68 -10.29 -32.92
N ASP A 112 0.16 -11.40 -32.42
CA ASP A 112 0.01 -12.63 -33.18
C ASP A 112 -1.20 -12.56 -34.15
N LEU A 113 -2.25 -11.80 -33.79
CA LEU A 113 -3.44 -11.56 -34.62
C LEU A 113 -3.30 -10.39 -35.60
N LYS A 114 -2.17 -9.64 -35.59
CA LYS A 114 -1.93 -8.60 -36.60
C LYS A 114 -1.87 -9.24 -37.99
N PRO A 115 -2.63 -8.73 -38.98
CA PRO A 115 -2.60 -9.29 -40.33
C PRO A 115 -1.19 -9.19 -40.92
N GLY A 116 -0.52 -10.34 -41.11
CA GLY A 116 0.84 -10.42 -41.68
C GLY A 116 1.88 -11.19 -40.85
N THR A 117 1.54 -11.70 -39.66
CA THR A 117 2.46 -12.46 -38.80
C THR A 117 2.57 -13.92 -39.24
N PRO A 118 3.77 -14.49 -39.46
CA PRO A 118 3.93 -15.92 -39.78
C PRO A 118 3.46 -16.76 -38.59
N ILE A 119 2.38 -17.53 -38.77
CA ILE A 119 1.96 -18.52 -37.80
C ILE A 119 2.98 -19.66 -37.87
N GLU A 120 3.87 -19.79 -36.88
CA GLU A 120 4.72 -20.97 -36.78
C GLU A 120 3.81 -22.20 -36.67
N ALA A 121 3.90 -23.07 -37.68
CA ALA A 121 3.13 -24.29 -37.76
C ALA A 121 3.47 -25.18 -36.55
N VAL A 122 2.47 -25.50 -35.74
CA VAL A 122 2.55 -26.53 -34.70
C VAL A 122 3.05 -27.81 -35.34
N LYS A 123 4.29 -28.22 -35.00
CA LYS A 123 4.85 -29.50 -35.41
C LYS A 123 4.04 -30.61 -34.73
N ALA A 124 3.26 -31.34 -35.53
CA ALA A 124 2.49 -32.49 -35.09
C ALA A 124 3.37 -33.52 -34.35
N PRO A 125 2.85 -34.23 -33.33
CA PRO A 125 3.61 -35.25 -32.64
C PRO A 125 3.92 -36.39 -33.62
N ALA A 126 5.18 -36.78 -33.71
CA ALA A 126 5.65 -37.82 -34.60
C ALA A 126 4.93 -39.14 -34.31
N GLU A 127 4.32 -39.71 -35.36
CA GLU A 127 3.76 -41.07 -35.36
C GLU A 127 4.77 -42.09 -34.83
N GLY A 128 4.29 -42.95 -33.93
CA GLY A 128 5.04 -44.06 -33.38
C GLY A 128 5.49 -45.02 -34.49
N GLN A 129 6.80 -45.27 -34.53
CA GLN A 129 7.43 -46.16 -35.47
C GLN A 129 7.07 -47.61 -35.14
N HIS A 130 6.15 -48.19 -35.91
CA HIS A 130 5.97 -49.64 -36.02
C HIS A 130 7.08 -50.22 -36.90
N GLY A 131 7.96 -51.01 -36.30
CA GLY A 131 8.82 -51.99 -36.96
C GLY A 131 9.18 -53.02 -35.89
N GLY A 132 8.72 -54.27 -35.93
CA GLY A 132 8.79 -55.18 -37.06
C GLY A 132 9.84 -56.21 -36.68
N HIS A 133 9.39 -57.30 -36.04
CA HIS A 133 10.20 -58.47 -35.72
C HIS A 133 10.95 -58.96 -36.97
N HIS A 134 12.25 -59.20 -36.85
CA HIS A 134 12.96 -60.44 -37.19
C HIS A 134 14.46 -60.28 -36.94
#